data_AF-A0AAW4BMA5-F1
#
_entry.id   AF-A0AAW4BMA5-F1
#
_cell.length_a   1.000
_cell.length_b   1.000
_cell.length_c   1.000
_cell.angle_alpha   90.00
_cell.angle_beta   90.00
_cell.angle_gamma   90.00
#
_symmetry.space_group_name_H-M   'P 1'
#
loop_
_entity.id
_entity.type
_entity.pdbx_description
1 polymer ?
#
loop_
_entity_poly.entity_id
_entity_poly.type
_entity_poly.pdbx_seq_one_letter_code
_entity_poly.pdbx_strand_id
1 'polypeptide(L)'
;PIEASCIISSGMAVRKNILDSVGVMDDSLFIDYVDTEWSLRARYLGNLILVDPQLVMGHEIGTDNLKLFKWRVPVHSASRRYYRIRNS
;
A
#
# COMPACT_ATOMS: atom_id res chain seq x y z
N PRO A 1 -5.35 -7.80 -17.51
CA PRO A 1 -5.25 -7.80 -16.03
C PRO A 1 -4.71 -9.12 -15.50
N ILE A 2 -3.92 -9.09 -14.44
CA ILE A 2 -3.39 -10.25 -13.72
C ILE A 2 -3.88 -10.22 -12.26
N GLU A 3 -4.15 -11.37 -11.67
CA GLU A 3 -4.52 -11.45 -10.24
C GLU A 3 -3.28 -11.23 -9.37
N ALA A 4 -3.47 -10.48 -8.28
CA ALA A 4 -2.45 -10.24 -7.26
C ALA A 4 -2.98 -10.54 -5.86
N SER A 5 -2.08 -10.74 -4.91
CA SER A 5 -2.47 -10.94 -3.52
C SER A 5 -2.77 -9.62 -2.79
N CYS A 6 -1.95 -8.61 -3.04
CA CYS A 6 -2.04 -7.26 -2.45
C CYS A 6 -1.55 -6.25 -3.49
N ILE A 7 -2.07 -5.02 -3.43
CA ILE A 7 -1.62 -3.90 -4.28
C ILE A 7 -1.47 -2.63 -3.43
N ILE A 8 -0.60 -1.72 -3.86
CA ILE A 8 -0.42 -0.44 -3.16
C ILE A 8 -1.63 0.47 -3.37
N SER A 9 -2.01 1.20 -2.33
CA SER A 9 -3.17 2.11 -2.37
C SER A 9 -2.97 3.31 -3.31
N SER A 10 -1.73 3.74 -3.55
CA SER A 10 -1.41 4.93 -4.37
C SER A 10 -1.82 4.80 -5.85
N GLY A 11 -2.02 3.58 -6.35
CA GLY A 11 -2.51 3.30 -7.70
C GLY A 11 -3.80 2.49 -7.75
N MET A 12 -4.50 2.35 -6.61
CA MET A 12 -5.66 1.48 -6.51
C MET A 12 -6.95 2.20 -6.89
N ALA A 13 -7.78 1.53 -7.71
CA ALA A 13 -9.16 1.91 -7.94
C ALA A 13 -10.09 0.80 -7.44
N VAL A 14 -11.16 1.18 -6.73
CA VAL A 14 -12.11 0.24 -6.12
C VAL A 14 -13.52 0.57 -6.61
N ARG A 15 -14.31 -0.46 -6.94
CA ARG A 15 -15.73 -0.27 -7.26
C ARG A 15 -16.47 0.14 -5.99
N LYS A 16 -17.37 1.13 -6.09
CA LYS A 16 -18.12 1.64 -4.94
C LYS A 16 -18.80 0.54 -4.12
N ASN A 17 -19.48 -0.40 -4.76
CA ASN A 17 -20.15 -1.51 -4.09
C ASN A 17 -19.19 -2.45 -3.34
N ILE A 18 -17.95 -2.58 -3.78
CA ILE A 18 -16.91 -3.34 -3.07
C ILE A 18 -16.41 -2.53 -1.87
N LEU A 19 -16.23 -1.23 -2.01
CA LEU A 19 -15.85 -0.38 -0.88
C LEU A 19 -16.94 -0.37 0.21
N ASP A 20 -18.21 -0.32 -0.20
CA ASP A 20 -19.36 -0.36 0.71
C ASP A 20 -19.46 -1.70 1.47
N SER A 21 -19.07 -2.83 0.85
CA SER A 21 -19.14 -4.16 1.46
C SER A 21 -17.90 -4.55 2.26
N VAL A 22 -16.71 -4.21 1.77
CA VAL A 22 -15.44 -4.47 2.44
C VAL A 22 -15.26 -3.50 3.61
N GLY A 23 -15.66 -2.23 3.43
CA GLY A 23 -15.41 -1.13 4.36
C GLY A 23 -14.17 -0.32 3.97
N VAL A 24 -13.99 0.82 4.64
CA VAL A 24 -12.81 1.69 4.44
C VAL A 24 -11.52 1.01 4.94
N MET A 25 -10.38 1.63 4.60
CA MET A 25 -9.08 1.24 5.13
C MET A 25 -8.99 1.53 6.64
N ASP A 26 -8.25 0.69 7.36
CA ASP A 26 -8.00 0.87 8.80
C ASP A 26 -7.14 2.12 9.03
N ASP A 27 -7.75 3.15 9.61
CA ASP A 27 -7.11 4.44 9.89
C ASP A 27 -6.09 4.37 11.03
N SER A 28 -6.08 3.28 11.80
CA SER A 28 -5.03 3.01 12.76
C SER A 28 -3.72 2.64 12.06
N LEU A 29 -3.73 2.08 10.85
CA LEU A 29 -2.52 1.68 10.12
C LEU A 29 -1.95 2.85 9.30
N PHE A 30 -0.99 3.56 9.87
CA PHE A 30 -0.33 4.65 9.14
C PHE A 30 0.66 4.13 8.08
N ILE A 31 0.21 4.12 6.82
CA ILE A 31 0.94 3.75 5.60
C ILE A 31 1.39 2.28 5.55
N ASP A 32 2.11 1.75 6.53
CA ASP A 32 2.47 0.32 6.50
C ASP A 32 1.26 -0.54 6.78
N TYR A 33 1.14 -1.61 6.00
CA TYR A 33 0.14 -2.67 6.12
C TYR A 33 -1.30 -2.24 5.85
N VAL A 34 -1.61 -0.95 5.70
CA VAL A 34 -2.98 -0.49 5.40
C VAL A 34 -3.52 -1.07 4.09
N ASP A 35 -2.66 -1.18 3.09
CA ASP A 35 -2.96 -1.73 1.77
C ASP A 35 -3.04 -3.26 1.79
N THR A 36 -2.15 -3.88 2.57
CA THR A 36 -2.06 -5.32 2.77
C THR A 36 -3.28 -5.84 3.52
N GLU A 37 -3.63 -5.23 4.65
CA GLU A 37 -4.81 -5.52 5.44
C GLU A 37 -6.06 -5.43 4.57
N TRP A 38 -6.25 -4.30 3.90
CA TRP A 38 -7.45 -4.06 3.10
C TRP A 38 -7.56 -5.05 1.93
N SER A 39 -6.45 -5.34 1.24
CA SER A 39 -6.41 -6.33 0.15
C SER A 39 -6.76 -7.73 0.65
N LEU A 40 -6.19 -8.16 1.77
CA LEU A 40 -6.45 -9.48 2.36
C LEU A 40 -7.90 -9.58 2.84
N ARG A 41 -8.44 -8.54 3.47
CA ARG A 41 -9.85 -8.48 3.88
C ARG A 41 -10.79 -8.53 2.67
N ALA A 42 -10.51 -7.79 1.61
CA ALA A 42 -11.28 -7.83 0.37
C ALA A 42 -11.29 -9.24 -0.25
N ARG A 43 -10.14 -9.92 -0.28
CA ARG A 43 -10.00 -11.30 -0.77
C ARG A 43 -10.72 -12.31 0.11
N TYR A 44 -10.64 -12.15 1.43
CA TYR A 44 -11.37 -12.99 2.39
C TYR A 44 -12.89 -12.93 2.13
N LEU A 45 -13.40 -11.76 1.73
CA LEU A 45 -14.80 -11.56 1.33
C LEU A 45 -15.11 -12.00 -0.12
N GLY A 46 -14.18 -12.67 -0.80
CA GLY A 46 -14.38 -13.22 -2.14
C GLY A 46 -14.15 -12.25 -3.30
N ASN A 47 -13.58 -11.07 -3.05
CA ASN A 47 -13.25 -10.11 -4.11
C ASN A 47 -11.88 -10.41 -4.73
N LEU A 48 -11.75 -10.13 -6.03
CA LEU A 48 -10.48 -10.24 -6.75
C LEU A 48 -9.69 -8.93 -6.66
N ILE A 49 -8.38 -9.07 -6.51
CA ILE A 49 -7.42 -7.97 -6.64
C ILE A 49 -6.71 -8.14 -7.97
N LEU A 50 -6.80 -7.12 -8.84
CA LEU A 50 -6.29 -7.18 -10.22
C LEU A 50 -5.31 -6.04 -10.48
N VAL A 51 -4.25 -6.35 -11.22
CA VAL A 51 -3.26 -5.38 -11.72
C VAL A 51 -3.33 -5.32 -13.23
N ASP A 52 -3.30 -4.11 -13.81
CA ASP A 52 -3.07 -3.91 -15.23
C ASP A 52 -1.59 -3.59 -15.48
N PRO A 53 -0.79 -4.52 -16.04
CA PRO A 53 0.63 -4.27 -16.27
C PRO A 53 0.91 -3.24 -17.38
N GLN A 54 -0.10 -2.85 -18.16
CA GLN A 54 0.03 -1.80 -19.17
C GLN A 54 -0.17 -0.39 -18.58
N LEU A 55 -0.77 -0.29 -17.40
CA LEU A 55 -1.00 0.99 -16.74
C LEU A 55 0.23 1.39 -15.92
N VAL A 56 0.84 2.51 -16.29
CA VAL A 56 2.05 3.03 -15.63
C VAL A 56 1.71 4.31 -14.90
N MET A 57 2.14 4.39 -13.64
CA MET A 57 2.04 5.59 -12.80
C MET A 57 3.44 5.97 -12.30
N GLY A 58 3.83 7.22 -12.54
CA GLY A 58 5.03 7.78 -11.91
C GLY A 58 4.79 7.93 -10.41
N HIS A 59 5.58 7.24 -9.58
CA HIS A 59 5.45 7.27 -8.14
C HIS A 59 6.84 7.34 -7.49
N GLU A 60 7.00 8.23 -6.50
CA GLU A 60 8.22 8.40 -5.74
C GLU A 60 8.03 7.88 -4.31
N ILE A 61 8.92 7.01 -3.85
CA ILE A 61 8.87 6.41 -2.51
C ILE A 61 9.80 7.19 -1.59
N GLY A 62 9.22 8.02 -0.72
CA GLY A 62 9.95 8.87 0.22
C GLY A 62 10.56 10.10 -0.44
N THR A 63 11.08 11.01 0.38
CA THR A 63 11.66 12.30 -0.07
C THR A 63 13.17 12.34 0.09
N ASP A 64 13.72 11.62 1.07
CA ASP A 64 15.13 11.70 1.43
C ASP A 64 15.81 10.34 1.24
N ASN A 65 16.80 10.30 0.35
CA ASN A 65 17.68 9.16 0.20
C ASN A 65 19.10 9.57 0.59
N LEU A 66 19.61 9.01 1.68
CA LEU A 66 21.02 9.14 2.01
C LEU A 66 21.82 8.25 1.06
N LYS A 67 22.71 8.87 0.27
CA LYS A 67 23.66 8.15 -0.58
C LYS A 67 24.91 7.85 0.24
N LEU A 68 25.01 6.61 0.74
CA LEU A 68 26.18 6.12 1.48
C LEU A 68 27.00 5.19 0.59
N PHE A 69 28.05 5.71 -0.04
CA PHE A 69 28.86 5.01 -1.04
C PHE A 69 27.98 4.42 -2.17
N LYS A 70 27.89 3.08 -2.27
CA LYS A 70 27.05 2.36 -3.24
C LYS A 70 25.60 2.13 -2.76
N TRP A 71 25.28 2.49 -1.53
CA TRP A 71 23.97 2.25 -0.91
C TRP A 71 23.11 3.51 -0.99
N ARG A 72 21.82 3.32 -1.30
CA ARG A 72 20.78 4.34 -1.12
C ARG A 72 19.94 3.91 0.06
N VAL A 73 20.01 4.67 1.15
CA VAL A 73 19.24 4.39 2.35
C VAL A 73 18.05 5.34 2.37
N PRO A 74 16.81 4.84 2.25
CA PRO A 74 15.63 5.68 2.38
C PRO A 74 15.54 6.18 3.82
N VAL A 75 15.57 7.50 3.98
CA VAL A 75 15.35 8.16 5.26
C VAL A 75 13.90 8.55 5.33
N HIS A 76 13.20 7.93 6.27
CA HIS A 76 11.85 8.33 6.61
C HIS A 76 11.85 9.25 7.83
N SER A 77 10.83 10.11 7.90
CA SER A 77 10.58 10.96 9.08
C SER A 77 10.50 10.15 10.36
N ALA A 78 10.78 10.78 11.51
CA ALA A 78 10.69 10.13 12.81
C ALA A 78 9.28 9.54 13.06
N SER A 79 8.23 10.24 12.63
CA SER A 79 6.85 9.75 12.71
C SER A 79 6.65 8.48 11.88
N ARG A 80 7.10 8.47 10.62
CA ARG A 80 6.99 7.28 9.76
C ARG A 80 7.75 6.09 10.34
N ARG A 81 8.93 6.31 10.93
CA ARG A 81 9.70 5.24 11.61
C ARG A 81 8.98 4.69 12.84
N TYR A 82 8.36 5.55 13.65
CA TYR A 82 7.55 5.11 14.80
C TYR A 82 6.41 4.19 14.37
N TYR A 83 5.60 4.61 13.39
CA TYR A 83 4.47 3.82 12.93
C TYR A 83 4.89 2.51 12.24
N ARG A 84 6.03 2.51 11.52
CA ARG A 84 6.60 1.26 11.00
C ARG A 84 6.78 0.21 12.09
N ILE A 85 7.39 0.59 13.21
CA ILE A 85 7.65 -0.31 14.34
C ILE A 85 6.35 -0.65 15.06
N ARG A 86 5.45 0.32 15.27
CA ARG A 86 4.15 0.12 15.93
C ARG A 86 3.21 -0.80 15.15
N ASN A 87 3.33 -0.83 13.83
CA ASN A 87 2.52 -1.69 12.96
C ASN A 87 3.16 -3.08 12.74
N SER A 88 4.39 -3.31 13.24
CA SER A 88 5.14 -4.57 13.09
C SER A 88 4.66 -5.66 14.06
#